data_AF-A0A9E0IF46-F1
#
_entry.id   AF-A0A9E0IF46-F1
#
_cell.length_a   1.000
_cell.length_b   1.000
_cell.length_c   1.000
_cell.angle_alpha   90.00
_cell.angle_beta   90.00
_cell.angle_gamma   90.00
#
_symmetry.space_group_name_H-M   'P 1'
#
loop_
_entity.id
_entity.type
_entity.pdbx_description
1 polymer ?
#
loop_
_entity_poly.entity_id
_entity_poly.type
_entity_poly.pdbx_seq_one_letter_code
_entity_poly.pdbx_strand_id
1 'polypeptide(L)'
;MTYIAPVPITHSSIAGNVPNTAGELSTGALAVNVADGSLYTKDYTGRVVRVEGDGGNSSMASASALDLSASMDAMVDVSGSTTITAISLRVGQTRTVRFTGALTITHNDFNLVLPGAANIVTVAGDVAVFRGFAGGVVRCTNYSFYAATAFPAGTSALPSITTRGDPDTGLYFPLPNTVGICTGGVERLRVNDSGHVAIAPEKRFYLDNGSDTYLVESAANVLDLYVGGVMALRMAITGSALAGHLTIEGVTSTGATGSGNLVFSNSPALTTPDLGTPSALVATNASGTAINLTAGNAQKLGGVAAGDLSVNFASSAHLAGAATYATSAASASYAPTNSHSHSGSVTVDGVSYSFTVS
;
A
#
# COMPACT_ATOMS: atom_id res chain seq x y z
N MET A 1 67.89 41.65 30.85
CA MET A 1 67.54 40.21 30.96
C MET A 1 66.90 39.99 32.31
N THR A 2 65.60 39.73 32.37
CA THR A 2 64.92 39.38 33.62
C THR A 2 65.33 37.96 33.98
N TYR A 3 66.00 37.77 35.11
CA TYR A 3 66.35 36.44 35.63
C TYR A 3 65.07 35.76 36.10
N ILE A 4 64.59 34.77 35.36
CA ILE A 4 63.50 33.91 35.82
C ILE A 4 64.13 32.93 36.80
N ALA A 5 63.66 32.94 38.05
CA ALA A 5 64.13 32.00 39.06
C ALA A 5 63.90 30.56 38.57
N PRO A 6 64.87 29.63 38.74
CA PRO A 6 64.69 28.23 38.36
C PRO A 6 63.45 27.64 39.06
N VAL A 7 62.63 26.89 38.33
CA VAL A 7 61.54 26.11 38.93
C VAL A 7 62.17 24.91 39.65
N PRO A 8 62.12 24.83 41.00
CA PRO A 8 62.71 23.72 41.71
C PRO A 8 61.87 22.45 41.48
N ILE A 9 62.54 21.36 41.08
CA ILE A 9 61.97 20.00 41.09
C ILE A 9 62.41 19.37 42.41
N THR A 10 61.47 19.13 43.33
CA THR A 10 61.76 18.44 44.59
C THR A 10 61.51 16.94 44.43
N HIS A 11 62.42 16.12 44.96
CA HIS A 11 62.13 14.70 45.13
C HIS A 11 61.14 14.56 46.31
N SER A 12 59.89 14.19 46.05
CA SER A 12 58.94 13.89 47.12
C SER A 12 58.92 12.38 47.34
N SER A 13 59.85 11.89 48.17
CA SER A 13 59.94 10.47 48.53
C SER A 13 59.05 10.15 49.74
N ILE A 14 57.78 10.52 49.70
CA ILE A 14 56.84 10.19 50.78
C ILE A 14 56.14 8.91 50.39
N ALA A 15 56.43 7.83 51.12
CA ALA A 15 55.75 6.56 50.92
C ALA A 15 54.26 6.71 51.30
N GLY A 16 53.38 6.80 50.29
CA GLY A 16 51.95 6.48 50.44
C GLY A 16 50.95 7.63 50.43
N ASN A 17 51.35 8.90 50.40
CA ASN A 17 50.41 10.03 50.44
C ASN A 17 50.73 11.11 49.38
N VAL A 18 49.68 11.79 48.87
CA VAL A 18 49.80 13.01 48.04
C VAL A 18 50.63 14.04 48.80
N PRO A 19 51.60 14.74 48.17
CA PRO A 19 52.39 15.77 48.85
C PRO A 19 51.46 16.82 49.47
N ASN A 20 51.32 16.83 50.80
CA ASN A 20 50.26 17.58 51.47
C ASN A 20 50.70 18.27 52.75
N THR A 21 51.93 18.07 53.23
CA THR A 21 52.42 18.86 54.35
C THR A 21 52.72 20.27 53.87
N ALA A 22 52.22 21.27 54.61
CA ALA A 22 52.54 22.67 54.40
C ALA A 22 54.05 22.91 54.60
N GLY A 23 54.83 22.69 53.56
CA GLY A 23 56.30 22.76 53.57
C GLY A 23 56.97 21.90 52.50
N GLU A 24 56.30 20.87 51.98
CA GLU A 24 56.88 19.93 51.02
C GLU A 24 56.85 20.45 49.56
N LEU A 25 55.91 21.34 49.25
CA LEU A 25 55.76 21.95 47.93
C LEU A 25 55.43 23.44 48.08
N SER A 26 56.28 24.29 47.53
CA SER A 26 56.01 25.73 47.40
C SER A 26 55.11 25.99 46.18
N THR A 27 54.36 27.10 46.20
CA THR A 27 53.58 27.54 45.04
C THR A 27 54.49 27.68 43.83
N GLY A 28 54.11 27.05 42.71
CA GLY A 28 54.89 27.04 41.47
C GLY A 28 56.02 26.00 41.41
N ALA A 29 56.20 25.17 42.44
CA ALA A 29 57.16 24.06 42.42
C ALA A 29 56.52 22.77 41.87
N LEU A 30 57.40 21.85 41.43
CA LEU A 30 57.06 20.53 40.91
C LEU A 30 57.57 19.44 41.86
N ALA A 31 56.72 18.45 42.18
CA ALA A 31 57.10 17.27 42.96
C ALA A 31 56.79 15.98 42.21
N VAL A 32 57.77 15.07 42.16
CA VAL A 32 57.56 13.69 41.70
C VAL A 32 57.23 12.84 42.92
N ASN A 33 56.07 12.20 42.92
CA ASN A 33 55.71 11.20 43.91
C ASN A 33 56.16 9.82 43.41
N VAL A 34 57.09 9.20 44.13
CA VAL A 34 57.69 7.92 43.73
C VAL A 34 56.75 6.74 44.01
N ALA A 35 55.76 6.90 44.88
CA ALA A 35 54.81 5.84 45.24
C ALA A 35 53.72 5.63 44.18
N ASP A 36 53.22 6.71 43.57
CA ASP A 36 52.19 6.66 42.51
C ASP A 36 52.72 7.02 41.12
N GLY A 37 54.01 7.37 41.01
CA GLY A 37 54.69 7.72 39.76
C GLY A 37 54.20 9.02 39.12
N SER A 38 53.41 9.84 39.83
CA SER A 38 52.78 11.04 39.29
C SER A 38 53.57 12.32 39.60
N LEU A 39 53.38 13.34 38.78
CA LEU A 39 53.89 14.69 39.01
C LEU A 39 52.80 15.55 39.66
N TYR A 40 53.17 16.38 40.63
CA TYR A 40 52.26 17.28 41.35
C TYR A 40 52.76 18.73 41.30
N THR A 41 51.84 19.69 41.26
CA THR A 41 52.09 21.13 41.40
C THR A 41 51.29 21.70 42.57
N LYS A 42 51.75 22.82 43.13
CA LYS A 42 50.94 23.65 44.03
C LYS A 42 50.56 24.95 43.33
N ASP A 43 49.26 25.19 43.18
CA ASP A 43 48.76 26.39 42.52
C ASP A 43 48.91 27.65 43.40
N TYR A 44 48.60 28.81 42.82
CA TYR A 44 48.68 30.11 43.52
C TYR A 44 47.64 30.27 44.64
N THR A 45 46.67 29.35 44.73
CA THR A 45 45.70 29.29 45.82
C THR A 45 46.15 28.37 46.96
N GLY A 46 47.33 27.75 46.83
CA GLY A 46 47.90 26.84 47.81
C GLY A 46 47.36 25.42 47.72
N ARG A 47 46.57 25.08 46.70
CA ARG A 47 46.06 23.73 46.46
C ARG A 47 47.11 22.90 45.72
N VAL A 48 47.31 21.68 46.18
CA VAL A 48 48.12 20.69 45.46
C VAL A 48 47.24 19.98 44.43
N VAL A 49 47.68 20.00 43.18
CA VAL A 49 47.00 19.42 42.03
C VAL A 49 47.94 18.43 41.37
N ARG A 50 47.43 17.26 40.99
CA ARG A 50 48.21 16.35 40.16
C ARG A 50 48.36 16.99 38.78
N VAL A 51 49.57 17.01 38.24
CA VAL A 51 49.78 17.33 36.84
C VAL A 51 49.25 16.17 36.04
N GLU A 52 48.06 16.34 35.51
CA GLU A 52 47.47 15.42 34.56
C GLU A 52 48.05 15.77 33.19
N GLY A 53 48.48 14.76 32.43
CA GLY A 53 48.64 14.96 31.00
C GLY A 53 47.29 15.34 30.43
N ASP A 54 47.26 16.38 29.61
CA ASP A 54 46.16 16.68 28.71
C ASP A 54 46.04 15.51 27.73
N GLY A 55 45.33 14.47 28.15
CA GLY A 55 45.15 13.22 27.44
C GLY A 55 44.59 13.46 26.05
N GLY A 56 45.49 13.59 25.08
CA GLY A 56 45.16 13.44 23.68
C GLY A 56 44.70 12.00 23.44
N ASN A 57 43.98 11.77 22.34
CA ASN A 57 43.70 10.41 21.93
C ASN A 57 45.01 9.76 21.48
N SER A 58 45.51 8.77 22.20
CA SER A 58 46.49 7.85 21.62
C SER A 58 45.94 7.25 20.33
N SER A 59 46.78 7.15 19.31
CA SER A 59 46.44 6.47 18.07
C SER A 59 47.18 5.15 17.99
N MET A 60 46.49 4.09 17.60
CA MET A 60 47.09 2.79 17.31
C MET A 60 46.47 2.17 16.06
N ALA A 61 47.24 1.39 15.32
CA ALA A 61 46.72 0.63 14.20
C ALA A 61 45.98 -0.63 14.68
N SER A 62 44.93 -1.01 13.97
CA SER A 62 44.22 -2.27 14.16
C SER A 62 45.16 -3.45 13.87
N ALA A 63 45.05 -4.47 14.71
CA ALA A 63 45.80 -5.71 14.64
C ALA A 63 44.90 -6.89 15.03
N SER A 64 45.25 -8.10 14.62
CA SER A 64 44.48 -9.31 14.97
C SER A 64 44.36 -9.51 16.49
N ALA A 65 45.40 -9.14 17.24
CA ALA A 65 45.40 -9.01 18.69
C ALA A 65 45.73 -7.56 19.06
N LEU A 66 44.73 -6.82 19.56
CA LEU A 66 44.86 -5.42 19.91
C LEU A 66 45.07 -5.27 21.43
N ASP A 67 46.24 -4.79 21.84
CA ASP A 67 46.52 -4.52 23.26
C ASP A 67 46.17 -3.07 23.62
N LEU A 68 45.00 -2.87 24.23
CA LEU A 68 44.55 -1.55 24.69
C LEU A 68 45.10 -1.20 26.08
N SER A 69 45.75 -2.14 26.78
CA SER A 69 46.49 -1.86 28.01
C SER A 69 47.85 -1.22 27.75
N ALA A 70 48.35 -1.25 26.51
CA ALA A 70 49.54 -0.52 26.09
C ALA A 70 49.30 1.00 26.01
N SER A 71 48.07 1.43 25.74
CA SER A 71 47.68 2.83 25.83
C SER A 71 47.39 3.21 27.29
N MET A 72 47.78 4.43 27.68
CA MET A 72 47.42 5.03 28.97
C MET A 72 46.20 5.95 28.89
N ASP A 73 45.80 6.39 27.69
CA ASP A 73 44.75 7.38 27.49
C ASP A 73 43.35 6.79 27.59
N ALA A 74 42.42 7.54 28.19
CA ALA A 74 41.03 7.09 28.36
C ALA A 74 40.33 6.81 27.02
N MET A 75 40.74 7.54 25.97
CA MET A 75 40.26 7.37 24.59
C MET A 75 41.41 6.97 23.67
N VAL A 76 41.16 5.96 22.84
CA VAL A 76 42.12 5.42 21.87
C VAL A 76 41.50 5.46 20.48
N ASP A 77 42.18 6.11 19.53
CA ASP A 77 41.81 6.09 18.13
C ASP A 77 42.43 4.88 17.44
N VAL A 78 41.59 3.94 16.99
CA VAL A 78 42.02 2.73 16.29
C VAL A 78 41.89 2.93 14.79
N SER A 79 43.02 2.88 14.09
CA SER A 79 43.14 3.10 12.64
C SER A 79 43.37 1.80 11.85
N GLY A 80 43.38 1.88 10.52
CA GLY A 80 43.59 0.71 9.65
C GLY A 80 42.35 -0.15 9.43
N SER A 81 42.54 -1.30 8.78
CA SER A 81 41.47 -2.20 8.32
C SER A 81 41.65 -3.65 8.77
N THR A 82 42.61 -3.94 9.65
CA THR A 82 42.89 -5.30 10.10
C THR A 82 41.75 -5.80 10.97
N THR A 83 41.26 -7.01 10.69
CA THR A 83 40.25 -7.67 11.53
C THR A 83 40.82 -7.91 12.93
N ILE A 84 40.09 -7.49 13.96
CA ILE A 84 40.43 -7.70 15.37
C ILE A 84 39.75 -8.98 15.83
N THR A 85 40.53 -9.95 16.30
CA THR A 85 40.05 -11.24 16.82
C THR A 85 40.23 -11.36 18.33
N ALA A 86 41.09 -10.53 18.93
CA ALA A 86 41.31 -10.47 20.36
C ALA A 86 41.63 -9.03 20.79
N ILE A 87 41.17 -8.67 21.99
CA ILE A 87 41.52 -7.41 22.65
C ILE A 87 42.05 -7.75 24.03
N SER A 88 43.15 -7.12 24.45
CA SER A 88 43.69 -7.25 25.81
C SER A 88 43.45 -5.98 26.61
N LEU A 89 42.79 -6.12 27.77
CA LEU A 89 42.70 -5.13 28.83
C LEU A 89 42.95 -5.80 30.19
N ARG A 90 43.69 -5.13 31.08
CA ARG A 90 43.79 -5.58 32.47
C ARG A 90 42.42 -5.56 33.15
N VAL A 91 42.25 -6.44 34.13
CA VAL A 91 41.01 -6.55 34.92
C VAL A 91 40.64 -5.20 35.53
N GLY A 92 39.39 -4.78 35.34
CA GLY A 92 38.86 -3.51 35.84
C GLY A 92 39.18 -2.28 34.98
N GLN A 93 40.12 -2.37 34.03
CA GLN A 93 40.37 -1.27 33.11
C GLN A 93 39.21 -1.10 32.12
N THR A 94 38.95 0.15 31.76
CA THR A 94 37.97 0.53 30.74
C THR A 94 38.64 1.47 29.74
N ARG A 95 38.40 1.25 28.45
CA ARG A 95 38.92 2.08 27.36
C ARG A 95 37.79 2.44 26.41
N THR A 96 37.66 3.72 26.10
CA THR A 96 36.82 4.20 25.01
C THR A 96 37.66 4.13 23.72
N VAL A 97 37.13 3.48 22.70
CA VAL A 97 37.81 3.31 21.42
C VAL A 97 36.97 3.98 20.35
N ARG A 98 37.59 4.85 19.55
CA ARG A 98 36.97 5.37 18.33
C ARG A 98 37.66 4.75 17.12
N PHE A 99 36.87 4.17 16.23
CA PHE A 99 37.40 3.59 14.99
C PHE A 99 37.51 4.69 13.93
N THR A 100 38.67 4.82 13.29
CA THR A 100 38.88 5.80 12.22
C THR A 100 38.77 5.21 10.82
N GLY A 101 38.44 3.92 10.72
CA GLY A 101 38.31 3.16 9.47
C GLY A 101 37.36 1.97 9.65
N ALA A 102 37.09 1.29 8.53
CA ALA A 102 36.25 0.09 8.53
C ALA A 102 37.11 -1.16 8.77
N LEU A 103 36.72 -1.96 9.77
CA LEU A 103 37.30 -3.27 10.09
C LEU A 103 36.21 -4.17 10.68
N THR A 104 36.53 -5.44 10.91
CA THR A 104 35.64 -6.35 11.66
C THR A 104 36.21 -6.64 13.04
N ILE A 105 35.38 -6.53 14.07
CA ILE A 105 35.64 -7.05 15.42
C ILE A 105 34.94 -8.41 15.50
N THR A 106 35.72 -9.46 15.70
CA THR A 106 35.21 -10.83 15.73
C THR A 106 34.76 -11.18 17.14
N HIS A 107 33.52 -11.59 17.29
CA HIS A 107 32.97 -12.04 18.56
C HIS A 107 33.53 -13.41 18.95
N ASN A 108 33.81 -13.58 20.25
CA ASN A 108 34.08 -14.87 20.87
C ASN A 108 33.42 -14.91 22.26
N ASP A 109 32.63 -15.96 22.53
CA ASP A 109 31.87 -16.11 23.78
C ASP A 109 32.74 -16.09 25.06
N PHE A 110 34.03 -16.43 24.93
CA PHE A 110 34.94 -16.59 26.06
C PHE A 110 35.89 -15.41 26.24
N ASN A 111 36.49 -14.91 25.15
CA ASN A 111 37.61 -13.97 25.25
C ASN A 111 37.25 -12.54 24.84
N LEU A 112 36.39 -12.35 23.82
CA LEU A 112 35.98 -11.04 23.32
C LEU A 112 34.47 -10.99 23.09
N VAL A 113 33.75 -10.59 24.13
CA VAL A 113 32.28 -10.59 24.12
C VAL A 113 31.79 -9.26 23.56
N LEU A 114 30.99 -9.33 22.49
CA LEU A 114 30.39 -8.16 21.83
C LEU A 114 28.87 -8.16 22.07
N PRO A 115 28.22 -6.98 22.07
CA PRO A 115 26.77 -6.88 22.09
C PRO A 115 26.13 -7.73 20.99
N GLY A 116 25.04 -8.43 21.32
CA GLY A 116 24.31 -9.28 20.37
C GLY A 116 24.98 -10.62 20.01
N ALA A 117 26.12 -10.97 20.64
CA ALA A 117 26.88 -12.19 20.36
C ALA A 117 27.22 -12.36 18.87
N ALA A 118 27.50 -11.25 18.19
CA ALA A 118 27.78 -11.21 16.76
C ALA A 118 29.02 -10.35 16.47
N ASN A 119 29.65 -10.62 15.33
CA ASN A 119 30.72 -9.78 14.81
C ASN A 119 30.20 -8.37 14.54
N ILE A 120 31.03 -7.36 14.80
CA ILE A 120 30.71 -5.96 14.51
C ILE A 120 31.61 -5.49 13.38
N VAL A 121 31.01 -5.04 12.28
CA VAL A 121 31.73 -4.33 11.22
C VAL A 121 31.69 -2.84 11.57
N THR A 122 32.85 -2.23 11.76
CA THR A 122 32.97 -0.82 12.13
C THR A 122 32.93 0.08 10.90
N VAL A 123 32.56 1.34 11.12
CA VAL A 123 32.71 2.46 10.20
C VAL A 123 33.52 3.56 10.90
N ALA A 124 34.19 4.40 10.11
CA ALA A 124 34.90 5.55 10.65
C ALA A 124 33.94 6.44 11.46
N GLY A 125 34.31 6.72 12.71
CA GLY A 125 33.54 7.49 13.68
C GLY A 125 32.87 6.63 14.75
N ASP A 126 32.69 5.32 14.54
CA ASP A 126 32.06 4.44 15.54
C ASP A 126 32.86 4.44 16.84
N VAL A 127 32.14 4.34 17.97
CA VAL A 127 32.74 4.34 19.31
C VAL A 127 32.31 3.10 20.09
N ALA A 128 33.28 2.43 20.70
CA ALA A 128 33.09 1.28 21.58
C ALA A 128 33.67 1.56 22.96
N VAL A 129 33.07 0.98 23.99
CA VAL A 129 33.62 0.96 25.35
C VAL A 129 33.96 -0.47 25.72
N PHE A 130 35.25 -0.77 25.89
CA PHE A 130 35.74 -2.08 26.29
C PHE A 130 36.12 -2.08 27.77
N ARG A 131 35.79 -3.17 28.47
CA ARG A 131 36.18 -3.39 29.86
C ARG A 131 36.84 -4.75 30.04
N GLY A 132 37.98 -4.78 30.72
CA GLY A 132 38.68 -6.00 31.09
C GLY A 132 38.07 -6.67 32.33
N PHE A 133 37.91 -7.98 32.28
CA PHE A 133 37.42 -8.83 33.36
C PHE A 133 38.47 -9.91 33.70
N ALA A 134 38.25 -10.60 34.82
CA ALA A 134 39.10 -11.72 35.23
C ALA A 134 39.18 -12.80 34.13
N GLY A 135 40.28 -13.56 34.11
CA GLY A 135 40.51 -14.60 33.11
C GLY A 135 40.92 -14.10 31.72
N GLY A 136 41.27 -12.81 31.58
CA GLY A 136 41.66 -12.21 30.30
C GLY A 136 40.49 -11.86 29.38
N VAL A 137 39.25 -11.96 29.88
CA VAL A 137 38.04 -11.66 29.11
C VAL A 137 37.89 -10.15 28.92
N VAL A 138 37.67 -9.72 27.69
CA VAL A 138 37.27 -8.33 27.39
C VAL A 138 35.81 -8.32 26.92
N ARG A 139 35.01 -7.42 27.50
CA ARG A 139 33.62 -7.20 27.08
C ARG A 139 33.46 -5.80 26.51
N CYS A 140 32.84 -5.70 25.35
CA CYS A 140 32.31 -4.44 24.85
C CYS A 140 30.99 -4.15 25.59
N THR A 141 31.01 -3.17 26.48
CA THR A 141 29.85 -2.82 27.32
C THR A 141 28.93 -1.80 26.65
N ASN A 142 29.43 -1.08 25.65
CA ASN A 142 28.65 -0.16 24.84
C ASN A 142 29.27 -0.07 23.45
N TYR A 143 28.42 -0.02 22.43
CA TYR A 143 28.81 0.26 21.06
C TYR A 143 27.82 1.27 20.48
N SER A 144 28.32 2.43 20.07
CA SER A 144 27.53 3.48 19.43
C SER A 144 28.00 3.67 18.00
N PHE A 145 27.08 3.45 17.06
CA PHE A 145 27.29 3.73 15.65
C PHE A 145 27.35 5.24 15.42
N TYR A 146 28.28 5.69 14.57
CA TYR A 146 28.36 7.08 14.13
C TYR A 146 27.40 7.36 12.97
N ALA A 147 27.18 6.39 12.09
CA ALA A 147 26.29 6.48 10.95
C ALA A 147 25.06 5.56 11.12
N ALA A 148 24.05 5.77 10.27
CA ALA A 148 22.91 4.88 10.18
C ALA A 148 23.36 3.44 9.88
N THR A 149 22.77 2.45 10.56
CA THR A 149 23.06 1.04 10.32
C THR A 149 22.62 0.66 8.90
N ALA A 150 23.58 0.30 8.05
CA ALA A 150 23.31 -0.24 6.73
C ALA A 150 23.24 -1.77 6.81
N PHE A 151 22.18 -2.35 6.25
CA PHE A 151 22.04 -3.80 6.08
C PHE A 151 22.48 -4.19 4.67
N PRO A 152 23.07 -5.38 4.47
CA PRO A 152 23.27 -5.90 3.12
C PRO A 152 21.93 -6.03 2.39
N ALA A 153 21.97 -6.18 1.07
CA ALA A 153 20.75 -6.31 0.28
C ALA A 153 19.87 -7.50 0.72
N GLY A 154 20.49 -8.65 1.00
CA GLY A 154 19.76 -9.89 1.29
C GLY A 154 19.04 -10.46 0.06
N THR A 155 18.34 -11.56 0.25
CA THR A 155 17.51 -12.23 -0.77
C THR A 155 16.18 -12.65 -0.14
N SER A 156 15.21 -13.11 -0.93
CA SER A 156 13.96 -13.62 -0.36
C SER A 156 14.19 -14.86 0.53
N ALA A 157 15.22 -15.67 0.25
CA ALA A 157 15.59 -16.84 1.05
C ALA A 157 16.39 -16.50 2.31
N LEU A 158 17.07 -15.35 2.30
CA LEU A 158 17.91 -14.84 3.39
C LEU A 158 17.74 -13.31 3.47
N PRO A 159 16.61 -12.83 4.01
CA PRO A 159 16.38 -11.41 4.24
C PRO A 159 17.45 -10.80 5.14
N SER A 160 17.76 -9.52 4.91
CA SER A 160 18.81 -8.83 5.65
C SER A 160 18.35 -8.31 7.02
N ILE A 161 17.05 -8.14 7.19
CA ILE A 161 16.42 -7.86 8.47
C ILE A 161 15.45 -9.00 8.76
N THR A 162 15.75 -9.79 9.79
CA THR A 162 15.00 -11.01 10.14
C THR A 162 14.79 -11.09 11.66
N THR A 163 13.92 -11.99 12.10
CA THR A 163 13.74 -12.32 13.52
C THR A 163 14.62 -13.50 13.91
N ARG A 164 15.03 -13.55 15.17
CA ARG A 164 15.85 -14.65 15.67
C ARG A 164 15.04 -15.96 15.67
N GLY A 165 15.53 -16.96 14.96
CA GLY A 165 14.90 -18.28 14.87
C GLY A 165 14.07 -18.50 13.60
N ASP A 166 13.89 -17.48 12.77
CA ASP A 166 13.16 -17.55 11.50
C ASP A 166 13.92 -16.80 10.39
N PRO A 167 15.08 -17.32 9.96
CA PRO A 167 16.02 -16.60 9.10
C PRO A 167 15.52 -16.39 7.67
N ASP A 168 14.39 -16.98 7.29
CA ASP A 168 13.79 -16.91 5.96
C ASP A 168 12.59 -15.94 5.88
N THR A 169 12.28 -15.28 7.00
CA THR A 169 11.20 -14.30 7.14
C THR A 169 11.76 -12.93 7.50
N GLY A 170 11.38 -11.89 6.75
CA GLY A 170 11.94 -10.56 6.94
C GLY A 170 11.83 -9.58 5.79
N LEU A 171 12.67 -8.55 5.84
CA LEU A 171 12.84 -7.53 4.80
C LEU A 171 14.14 -7.76 4.03
N TYR A 172 14.11 -7.50 2.73
CA TYR A 172 15.26 -7.57 1.85
C TYR A 172 15.17 -6.52 0.73
N PHE A 173 16.29 -6.26 0.05
CA PHE A 173 16.43 -5.23 -0.98
C PHE A 173 16.86 -5.88 -2.30
N PRO A 174 15.91 -6.40 -3.10
CA PRO A 174 16.22 -7.20 -4.30
C PRO A 174 16.97 -6.43 -5.38
N LEU A 175 16.77 -5.11 -5.44
CA LEU A 175 17.31 -4.18 -6.42
C LEU A 175 17.50 -2.80 -5.74
N PRO A 176 18.28 -1.89 -6.33
CA PRO A 176 18.29 -0.50 -5.91
C PRO A 176 16.87 0.07 -5.84
N ASN A 177 16.60 0.92 -4.85
CA ASN A 177 15.31 1.60 -4.66
C ASN A 177 14.10 0.65 -4.57
N THR A 178 14.31 -0.62 -4.18
CA THR A 178 13.26 -1.62 -4.05
C THR A 178 13.37 -2.32 -2.70
N VAL A 179 12.23 -2.49 -2.02
CA VAL A 179 12.12 -3.26 -0.77
C VAL A 179 11.12 -4.40 -0.94
N GLY A 180 11.49 -5.59 -0.48
CA GLY A 180 10.66 -6.77 -0.47
C GLY A 180 10.42 -7.30 0.94
N ILE A 181 9.24 -7.87 1.17
CA ILE A 181 8.88 -8.63 2.36
C ILE A 181 8.80 -10.10 1.97
N CYS A 182 9.45 -10.98 2.72
CA CYS A 182 9.37 -12.42 2.53
C CYS A 182 8.94 -13.14 3.81
N THR A 183 8.29 -14.29 3.63
CA THR A 183 8.05 -15.27 4.70
C THR A 183 8.34 -16.67 4.15
N GLY A 184 8.98 -17.54 4.93
CA GLY A 184 9.30 -18.90 4.46
C GLY A 184 10.18 -18.91 3.22
N GLY A 185 11.06 -17.91 3.05
CA GLY A 185 11.98 -17.80 1.93
C GLY A 185 11.39 -17.25 0.62
N VAL A 186 10.10 -16.87 0.62
CA VAL A 186 9.36 -16.47 -0.58
C VAL A 186 8.79 -15.06 -0.44
N GLU A 187 8.94 -14.23 -1.47
CA GLU A 187 8.38 -12.88 -1.50
C GLU A 187 6.85 -12.88 -1.32
N ARG A 188 6.34 -11.86 -0.63
CA ARG A 188 4.92 -11.61 -0.37
C ARG A 188 4.48 -10.25 -0.87
N LEU A 189 5.31 -9.23 -0.66
CA LEU A 189 5.03 -7.85 -1.01
C LEU A 189 6.32 -7.18 -1.48
N ARG A 190 6.20 -6.27 -2.44
CA ARG A 190 7.31 -5.46 -2.95
C ARG A 190 6.87 -4.02 -3.15
N VAL A 191 7.74 -3.07 -2.78
CA VAL A 191 7.64 -1.66 -3.19
C VAL A 191 8.85 -1.34 -4.06
N ASN A 192 8.62 -0.81 -5.27
CA ASN A 192 9.68 -0.52 -6.25
C ASN A 192 9.97 0.98 -6.41
N ASP A 193 10.93 1.30 -7.28
CA ASP A 193 11.40 2.65 -7.59
C ASP A 193 10.32 3.58 -8.17
N SER A 194 9.31 3.00 -8.81
CA SER A 194 8.16 3.68 -9.38
C SER A 194 7.08 3.98 -8.32
N GLY A 195 7.31 3.60 -7.06
CA GLY A 195 6.36 3.75 -5.96
C GLY A 195 5.22 2.73 -5.99
N HIS A 196 5.28 1.71 -6.85
CA HIS A 196 4.25 0.69 -6.94
C HIS A 196 4.38 -0.31 -5.78
N VAL A 197 3.25 -0.63 -5.14
CA VAL A 197 3.15 -1.72 -4.17
C VAL A 197 2.54 -2.93 -4.88
N ALA A 198 3.33 -3.97 -5.08
CA ALA A 198 2.89 -5.22 -5.67
C ALA A 198 2.81 -6.31 -4.58
N ILE A 199 1.78 -7.14 -4.65
CA ILE A 199 1.76 -8.45 -3.98
C ILE A 199 2.37 -9.49 -4.91
N ALA A 200 2.99 -10.53 -4.36
CA ALA A 200 3.53 -11.60 -5.18
C ALA A 200 2.43 -12.25 -6.06
N PRO A 201 2.75 -12.78 -7.25
CA PRO A 201 1.78 -13.42 -8.13
C PRO A 201 0.93 -14.47 -7.40
N GLU A 202 -0.34 -14.57 -7.78
CA GLU A 202 -1.34 -15.48 -7.19
C GLU A 202 -1.65 -15.25 -5.70
N LYS A 203 -1.06 -14.21 -5.08
CA LYS A 203 -1.39 -13.84 -3.71
C LYS A 203 -2.61 -12.93 -3.67
N ARG A 204 -3.24 -12.91 -2.51
CA ARG A 204 -4.50 -12.21 -2.24
C ARG A 204 -4.24 -11.07 -1.29
N PHE A 205 -4.89 -9.94 -1.53
CA PHE A 205 -4.98 -8.85 -0.56
C PHE A 205 -6.26 -9.01 0.24
N TYR A 206 -6.15 -9.61 1.42
CA TYR A 206 -7.26 -9.79 2.35
C TYR A 206 -7.67 -8.45 2.96
N LEU A 207 -8.97 -8.17 2.99
CA LEU A 207 -9.53 -6.92 3.54
C LEU A 207 -9.89 -7.03 5.02
N ASP A 208 -9.78 -8.24 5.57
CA ASP A 208 -9.96 -8.57 6.98
C ASP A 208 -8.97 -9.69 7.40
N ASN A 209 -9.08 -10.15 8.64
CA ASN A 209 -8.31 -11.31 9.12
C ASN A 209 -9.00 -12.64 8.82
N GLY A 210 -10.04 -12.63 7.98
CA GLY A 210 -10.73 -13.81 7.48
C GLY A 210 -9.97 -14.46 6.32
N SER A 211 -10.60 -15.46 5.69
CA SER A 211 -9.99 -16.22 4.58
C SER A 211 -10.76 -16.09 3.26
N ASP A 212 -11.83 -15.30 3.25
CA ASP A 212 -12.89 -15.37 2.25
C ASP A 212 -13.25 -14.01 1.63
N THR A 213 -12.67 -12.91 2.12
CA THR A 213 -12.86 -11.55 1.57
C THR A 213 -11.52 -10.92 1.14
N TYR A 214 -11.30 -10.79 -0.18
CA TYR A 214 -10.00 -10.36 -0.73
C TYR A 214 -10.07 -9.84 -2.16
N LEU A 215 -9.05 -9.07 -2.56
CA LEU A 215 -8.74 -8.73 -3.95
C LEU A 215 -7.65 -9.65 -4.49
N VAL A 216 -7.74 -10.06 -5.76
CA VAL A 216 -6.74 -10.91 -6.42
C VAL A 216 -6.64 -10.60 -7.92
N GLU A 217 -5.42 -10.65 -8.47
CA GLU A 217 -5.24 -10.81 -9.92
C GLU A 217 -5.31 -12.30 -10.25
N SER A 218 -6.44 -12.76 -10.81
CA SER A 218 -6.69 -14.19 -11.04
C SER A 218 -6.12 -14.71 -12.36
N ALA A 219 -5.86 -13.80 -13.30
CA ALA A 219 -5.17 -14.02 -14.57
C ALA A 219 -4.57 -12.69 -15.05
N ALA A 220 -3.72 -12.72 -16.07
CA ALA A 220 -3.10 -11.50 -16.61
C ALA A 220 -4.16 -10.44 -16.96
N ASN A 221 -4.08 -9.28 -16.32
CA ASN A 221 -5.00 -8.15 -16.48
C ASN A 221 -6.45 -8.44 -16.02
N VAL A 222 -6.65 -9.40 -15.12
CA VAL A 222 -7.97 -9.72 -14.52
C VAL A 222 -7.93 -9.50 -13.03
N LEU A 223 -8.63 -8.46 -12.56
CA LEU A 223 -8.81 -8.17 -11.13
C LEU A 223 -10.16 -8.70 -10.65
N ASP A 224 -10.14 -9.56 -9.64
CA ASP A 224 -11.33 -10.11 -8.98
C ASP A 224 -11.42 -9.64 -7.51
N LEU A 225 -12.63 -9.31 -7.06
CA LEU A 225 -13.00 -9.10 -5.66
C LEU A 225 -13.86 -10.27 -5.18
N TYR A 226 -13.43 -10.91 -4.11
CA TYR A 226 -14.16 -11.95 -3.40
C TYR A 226 -14.71 -11.40 -2.08
N VAL A 227 -15.94 -11.79 -1.73
CA VAL A 227 -16.61 -11.47 -0.46
C VAL A 227 -17.31 -12.74 0.03
N GLY A 228 -17.02 -13.18 1.26
CA GLY A 228 -17.62 -14.40 1.82
C GLY A 228 -17.33 -15.67 1.00
N GLY A 229 -16.20 -15.70 0.27
CA GLY A 229 -15.78 -16.83 -0.55
C GLY A 229 -16.38 -16.85 -1.96
N VAL A 230 -17.25 -15.89 -2.28
CA VAL A 230 -17.91 -15.75 -3.57
C VAL A 230 -17.30 -14.58 -4.35
N MET A 231 -17.10 -14.73 -5.66
CA MET A 231 -16.62 -13.64 -6.52
C MET A 231 -17.73 -12.59 -6.68
N ALA A 232 -17.55 -11.43 -6.05
CA ALA A 232 -18.51 -10.34 -6.05
C ALA A 232 -18.36 -9.42 -7.27
N LEU A 233 -17.13 -9.21 -7.75
CA LEU A 233 -16.83 -8.38 -8.92
C LEU A 233 -15.63 -8.96 -9.67
N ARG A 234 -15.71 -8.98 -11.00
CA ARG A 234 -14.59 -9.28 -11.91
C ARG A 234 -14.39 -8.13 -12.87
N MET A 235 -13.15 -7.70 -13.01
CA MET A 235 -12.69 -6.72 -13.98
C MET A 235 -11.66 -7.39 -14.88
N ALA A 236 -12.10 -7.91 -16.03
CA ALA A 236 -11.24 -8.49 -17.07
C ALA A 236 -11.36 -7.64 -18.33
N ILE A 237 -10.25 -7.18 -18.90
CA ILE A 237 -10.29 -6.34 -20.11
C ILE A 237 -9.49 -6.97 -21.24
N THR A 238 -10.17 -7.22 -22.37
CA THR A 238 -9.55 -7.28 -23.71
C THR A 238 -10.34 -6.30 -24.58
N GLY A 239 -9.90 -5.05 -24.65
CA GLY A 239 -10.66 -3.94 -25.28
C GLY A 239 -11.32 -3.05 -24.24
N SER A 240 -10.70 -1.91 -23.99
CA SER A 240 -10.96 -0.96 -22.91
C SER A 240 -12.31 -0.24 -22.97
N ALA A 241 -13.09 -0.35 -21.90
CA ALA A 241 -13.93 0.74 -21.38
C ALA A 241 -14.29 0.54 -19.89
N LEU A 242 -13.81 1.45 -19.04
CA LEU A 242 -14.49 1.86 -17.81
C LEU A 242 -14.61 3.39 -17.87
N ALA A 243 -15.62 3.86 -18.58
CA ALA A 243 -15.94 5.27 -18.75
C ALA A 243 -17.46 5.42 -18.94
N GLY A 244 -18.13 6.22 -18.11
CA GLY A 244 -19.60 6.34 -18.08
C GLY A 244 -20.18 6.23 -16.66
N HIS A 245 -21.50 6.09 -16.52
CA HIS A 245 -22.14 5.91 -15.20
C HIS A 245 -22.24 4.42 -14.81
N LEU A 246 -21.83 4.11 -13.59
CA LEU A 246 -22.03 2.82 -12.92
C LEU A 246 -23.40 2.81 -12.25
N THR A 247 -24.23 1.80 -12.50
CA THR A 247 -25.52 1.62 -11.83
C THR A 247 -25.57 0.26 -11.12
N ILE A 248 -25.88 0.32 -9.83
CA ILE A 248 -25.86 -0.76 -8.84
C ILE A 248 -27.30 -1.07 -8.46
N GLU A 249 -27.61 -2.34 -8.28
CA GLU A 249 -28.98 -2.80 -8.22
C GLU A 249 -29.33 -3.54 -6.92
N GLY A 250 -30.46 -3.14 -6.32
CA GLY A 250 -31.45 -4.03 -5.70
C GLY A 250 -32.49 -4.52 -6.72
N VAL A 251 -32.05 -4.73 -7.97
CA VAL A 251 -32.77 -5.38 -9.06
C VAL A 251 -31.93 -6.58 -9.52
N THR A 252 -32.63 -7.64 -9.93
CA THR A 252 -32.02 -8.93 -10.27
C THR A 252 -31.98 -9.04 -11.79
N SER A 253 -30.82 -8.83 -12.41
CA SER A 253 -30.59 -8.97 -13.85
C SER A 253 -30.40 -10.43 -14.31
N THR A 254 -30.86 -11.39 -13.51
CA THR A 254 -30.81 -12.83 -13.83
C THR A 254 -31.71 -13.11 -15.03
N GLY A 255 -31.10 -13.31 -16.21
CA GLY A 255 -31.80 -13.69 -17.44
C GLY A 255 -31.82 -12.63 -18.56
N ALA A 256 -31.12 -11.51 -18.41
CA ALA A 256 -30.93 -10.59 -19.53
C ALA A 256 -30.03 -11.23 -20.61
N THR A 257 -30.59 -11.55 -21.77
CA THR A 257 -29.83 -11.98 -22.96
C THR A 257 -29.83 -10.90 -24.03
N GLY A 258 -28.65 -10.54 -24.54
CA GLY A 258 -28.47 -9.57 -25.62
C GLY A 258 -27.14 -8.82 -25.52
N SER A 259 -26.59 -8.39 -26.65
CA SER A 259 -25.45 -7.46 -26.69
C SER A 259 -25.98 -6.02 -26.79
N GLY A 260 -25.78 -5.19 -25.76
CA GLY A 260 -26.24 -3.79 -25.73
C GLY A 260 -26.26 -3.16 -24.33
N ASN A 261 -26.70 -1.91 -24.24
CA ASN A 261 -26.77 -1.16 -22.98
C ASN A 261 -27.89 -1.68 -22.06
N LEU A 262 -27.68 -1.70 -20.74
CA LEU A 262 -28.80 -1.79 -19.78
C LEU A 262 -29.67 -0.53 -19.92
N VAL A 263 -30.97 -0.71 -20.08
CA VAL A 263 -31.90 0.37 -20.45
C VAL A 263 -32.41 1.09 -19.19
N PHE A 264 -31.58 1.98 -18.61
CA PHE A 264 -31.89 2.70 -17.36
C PHE A 264 -32.03 4.23 -17.51
N SER A 265 -32.29 4.77 -18.70
CA SER A 265 -32.37 6.22 -18.95
C SER A 265 -33.80 6.77 -18.92
N ASN A 266 -33.98 8.08 -18.69
CA ASN A 266 -35.26 8.76 -18.91
C ASN A 266 -35.63 8.70 -20.40
N SER A 267 -36.84 8.24 -20.75
CA SER A 267 -37.31 8.04 -22.14
C SER A 267 -36.37 7.18 -23.01
N PRO A 268 -36.15 5.91 -22.65
CA PRO A 268 -35.30 5.03 -23.45
C PRO A 268 -35.93 4.78 -24.83
N ALA A 269 -35.13 4.94 -25.89
CA ALA A 269 -35.55 4.61 -27.24
C ALA A 269 -35.43 3.10 -27.48
N LEU A 270 -36.55 2.50 -27.90
CA LEU A 270 -36.72 1.07 -28.11
C LEU A 270 -36.95 0.83 -29.60
N THR A 271 -35.87 0.65 -30.37
CA THR A 271 -35.91 0.70 -31.85
C THR A 271 -36.17 -0.66 -32.53
N THR A 272 -35.93 -1.78 -31.84
CA THR A 272 -36.23 -3.13 -32.33
C THR A 272 -36.71 -4.14 -31.26
N PRO A 273 -37.22 -3.76 -30.07
CA PRO A 273 -37.54 -4.78 -29.09
C PRO A 273 -38.79 -5.55 -29.50
N ASP A 274 -38.68 -6.87 -29.51
CA ASP A 274 -39.81 -7.73 -29.23
C ASP A 274 -40.03 -7.73 -27.71
N LEU A 275 -41.11 -7.09 -27.26
CA LEU A 275 -41.47 -7.04 -25.84
C LEU A 275 -42.20 -8.31 -25.38
N GLY A 276 -42.42 -9.28 -26.27
CA GLY A 276 -43.24 -10.46 -26.01
C GLY A 276 -44.70 -10.11 -25.73
N THR A 277 -45.34 -10.90 -24.85
CA THR A 277 -46.71 -10.62 -24.36
C THR A 277 -46.62 -9.95 -22.98
N PRO A 278 -46.68 -8.61 -22.88
CA PRO A 278 -46.63 -7.93 -21.59
C PRO A 278 -47.90 -8.19 -20.77
N SER A 279 -47.75 -8.30 -19.44
CA SER A 279 -48.90 -8.45 -18.52
C SER A 279 -49.78 -7.19 -18.47
N ALA A 280 -49.18 -6.02 -18.69
CA ALA A 280 -49.84 -4.75 -18.94
C ALA A 280 -48.88 -3.82 -19.71
N LEU A 281 -49.41 -3.05 -20.66
CA LEU A 281 -48.67 -2.01 -21.38
C LEU A 281 -49.46 -0.70 -21.33
N VAL A 282 -48.90 0.34 -20.74
CA VAL A 282 -49.49 1.69 -20.69
C VAL A 282 -48.69 2.61 -21.62
N ALA A 283 -49.29 3.01 -22.74
CA ALA A 283 -48.62 3.77 -23.80
C ALA A 283 -49.23 5.17 -23.99
N THR A 284 -48.99 6.08 -23.04
CA THR A 284 -49.68 7.39 -22.97
C THR A 284 -49.28 8.39 -24.07
N ASN A 285 -48.06 8.30 -24.62
CA ASN A 285 -47.54 9.24 -25.64
C ASN A 285 -47.04 8.52 -26.91
N ALA A 286 -47.57 7.33 -27.21
CA ALA A 286 -47.21 6.60 -28.42
C ALA A 286 -47.81 7.31 -29.65
N SER A 287 -46.95 7.82 -30.54
CA SER A 287 -47.32 8.37 -31.84
C SER A 287 -46.68 7.52 -32.95
N GLY A 288 -47.46 7.15 -33.96
CA GLY A 288 -47.05 6.22 -35.04
C GLY A 288 -48.18 5.31 -35.50
N THR A 289 -47.98 4.55 -36.58
CA THR A 289 -49.00 3.67 -37.16
C THR A 289 -48.92 2.27 -36.56
N ALA A 290 -49.96 1.84 -35.83
CA ALA A 290 -50.06 0.51 -35.24
C ALA A 290 -50.49 -0.57 -36.27
N ILE A 291 -49.76 -0.70 -37.39
CA ILE A 291 -50.13 -1.53 -38.55
C ILE A 291 -50.14 -3.04 -38.23
N ASN A 292 -49.39 -3.47 -37.20
CA ASN A 292 -49.13 -4.88 -36.89
C ASN A 292 -49.72 -5.38 -35.55
N LEU A 293 -50.78 -4.77 -35.02
CA LEU A 293 -51.48 -5.37 -33.87
C LEU A 293 -52.24 -6.62 -34.33
N THR A 294 -51.58 -7.79 -34.29
CA THR A 294 -52.05 -9.00 -34.99
C THR A 294 -53.29 -9.68 -34.38
N ALA A 295 -53.74 -9.34 -33.18
CA ALA A 295 -55.03 -9.84 -32.68
C ALA A 295 -55.52 -9.01 -31.49
N GLY A 296 -56.70 -8.39 -31.62
CA GLY A 296 -57.39 -7.74 -30.51
C GLY A 296 -58.38 -6.71 -31.02
N ASN A 297 -59.68 -6.96 -30.86
CA ASN A 297 -60.68 -5.93 -31.07
C ASN A 297 -60.42 -4.80 -30.05
N ALA A 298 -60.18 -3.57 -30.52
CA ALA A 298 -60.15 -2.40 -29.64
C ALA A 298 -61.56 -2.20 -29.05
N GLN A 299 -61.80 -2.68 -27.83
CA GLN A 299 -63.14 -2.81 -27.27
C GLN A 299 -63.80 -1.49 -26.87
N LYS A 300 -63.03 -0.39 -26.76
CA LYS A 300 -63.52 0.95 -26.41
C LYS A 300 -62.53 2.05 -26.83
N LEU A 301 -62.80 2.75 -27.94
CA LEU A 301 -62.21 4.06 -28.23
C LEU A 301 -63.08 5.12 -27.54
N GLY A 302 -62.72 5.54 -26.33
CA GLY A 302 -63.43 6.60 -25.61
C GLY A 302 -62.93 7.99 -26.00
N GLY A 303 -63.82 8.89 -26.43
CA GLY A 303 -63.52 10.33 -26.56
C GLY A 303 -63.02 10.82 -27.93
N VAL A 304 -63.24 10.07 -29.00
CA VAL A 304 -62.86 10.50 -30.36
C VAL A 304 -63.86 11.54 -30.87
N ALA A 305 -63.39 12.71 -31.32
CA ALA A 305 -64.24 13.70 -31.97
C ALA A 305 -64.80 13.14 -33.29
N ALA A 306 -66.01 13.56 -33.67
CA ALA A 306 -66.63 13.12 -34.91
C ALA A 306 -65.76 13.51 -36.11
N GLY A 307 -65.16 12.52 -36.78
CA GLY A 307 -64.28 12.70 -37.96
C GLY A 307 -62.90 12.06 -37.84
N ASP A 308 -62.40 11.77 -36.63
CA ASP A 308 -61.03 11.29 -36.43
C ASP A 308 -60.88 9.76 -36.54
N LEU A 309 -62.00 9.02 -36.62
CA LEU A 309 -62.00 7.57 -36.80
C LEU A 309 -62.36 7.20 -38.25
N SER A 310 -61.35 6.91 -39.07
CA SER A 310 -61.52 6.28 -40.38
C SER A 310 -61.35 4.77 -40.25
N VAL A 311 -62.46 4.02 -40.34
CA VAL A 311 -62.42 2.55 -40.39
C VAL A 311 -62.54 2.15 -41.85
N ASN A 312 -61.44 1.69 -42.45
CA ASN A 312 -61.46 1.17 -43.81
C ASN A 312 -61.82 -0.32 -43.77
N PHE A 313 -63.08 -0.65 -44.04
CA PHE A 313 -63.54 -2.04 -44.07
C PHE A 313 -63.18 -2.66 -45.43
N ALA A 314 -62.30 -3.67 -45.43
CA ALA A 314 -61.86 -4.34 -46.67
C ALA A 314 -62.96 -5.17 -47.37
N SER A 315 -64.08 -5.45 -46.70
CA SER A 315 -65.28 -6.03 -47.30
C SER A 315 -66.50 -5.79 -46.38
N SER A 316 -67.68 -5.61 -47.00
CA SER A 316 -69.00 -5.33 -46.41
C SER A 316 -69.11 -5.53 -44.89
N ALA A 317 -69.17 -4.44 -44.14
CA ALA A 317 -69.37 -4.50 -42.71
C ALA A 317 -70.78 -5.00 -42.36
N HIS A 318 -70.85 -6.05 -41.54
CA HIS A 318 -72.04 -6.36 -40.77
C HIS A 318 -72.05 -5.41 -39.56
N LEU A 319 -72.67 -4.22 -39.68
CA LEU A 319 -73.01 -3.42 -38.50
C LEU A 319 -74.17 -4.14 -37.79
N ALA A 320 -73.86 -5.04 -36.86
CA ALA A 320 -74.85 -5.65 -35.99
C ALA A 320 -75.26 -4.64 -34.90
N GLY A 321 -76.18 -3.74 -35.23
CA GLY A 321 -76.82 -2.84 -34.26
C GLY A 321 -77.05 -1.44 -34.84
N ALA A 322 -78.29 -0.96 -34.75
CA ALA A 322 -78.71 0.35 -35.24
C ALA A 322 -77.80 1.48 -34.73
N ALA A 323 -77.09 2.13 -35.63
CA ALA A 323 -76.44 3.39 -35.35
C ALA A 323 -77.52 4.48 -35.23
N THR A 324 -77.96 4.78 -34.00
CA THR A 324 -78.77 5.96 -33.72
C THR A 324 -77.89 7.20 -33.87
N TYR A 325 -77.78 7.72 -35.10
CA TYR A 325 -77.13 9.01 -35.35
C TYR A 325 -78.07 10.14 -34.90
N ALA A 326 -77.68 10.86 -33.85
CA ALA A 326 -78.28 12.15 -33.53
C ALA A 326 -77.88 13.16 -34.61
N THR A 327 -78.79 13.48 -35.51
CA THR A 327 -78.56 14.46 -36.57
C THR A 327 -78.60 15.88 -36.00
N SER A 328 -77.45 16.53 -35.86
CA SER A 328 -77.32 17.95 -36.15
C SER A 328 -76.33 18.09 -37.32
N ALA A 329 -76.90 18.26 -38.51
CA ALA A 329 -76.31 18.75 -39.77
C ALA A 329 -74.78 18.61 -39.98
N ALA A 330 -74.35 17.64 -40.80
CA ALA A 330 -73.26 17.80 -41.78
C ALA A 330 -73.15 16.58 -42.72
N SER A 331 -73.48 16.83 -43.98
CA SER A 331 -73.14 16.14 -45.24
C SER A 331 -72.16 14.95 -45.21
N ALA A 332 -72.64 13.77 -45.60
CA ALA A 332 -71.82 12.74 -46.26
C ALA A 332 -72.02 12.86 -47.78
N SER A 333 -70.99 13.28 -48.51
CA SER A 333 -70.97 13.18 -49.98
C SER A 333 -70.66 11.73 -50.34
N TYR A 334 -71.69 10.96 -50.64
CA TYR A 334 -71.55 9.63 -51.25
C TYR A 334 -71.52 9.82 -52.76
N ALA A 335 -70.40 9.50 -53.40
CA ALA A 335 -70.29 9.42 -54.85
C ALA A 335 -70.41 7.94 -55.28
N PRO A 336 -71.62 7.43 -55.58
CA PRO A 336 -71.76 6.07 -56.09
C PRO A 336 -71.24 6.02 -57.53
N THR A 337 -70.05 5.46 -57.72
CA THR A 337 -69.72 4.76 -58.96
C THR A 337 -70.19 3.32 -58.78
N ASN A 338 -71.46 3.06 -59.08
CA ASN A 338 -71.99 1.76 -59.53
C ASN A 338 -73.52 1.86 -59.67
N SER A 339 -74.01 1.51 -60.85
CA SER A 339 -75.43 1.32 -61.14
C SER A 339 -76.02 0.27 -60.19
N HIS A 340 -76.93 0.69 -59.31
CA HIS A 340 -77.70 -0.24 -58.48
C HIS A 340 -79.17 -0.15 -58.87
N SER A 341 -79.56 -1.00 -59.84
CA SER A 341 -80.94 -1.38 -60.06
C SER A 341 -81.50 -2.00 -58.78
N HIS A 342 -82.39 -1.30 -58.10
CA HIS A 342 -83.19 -1.91 -57.03
C HIS A 342 -84.35 -2.65 -57.70
N SER A 343 -84.27 -3.98 -57.74
CA SER A 343 -85.39 -4.82 -58.16
C SER A 343 -86.16 -5.30 -56.94
N GLY A 344 -87.45 -5.02 -56.91
CA GLY A 344 -88.38 -5.46 -55.87
C GLY A 344 -89.65 -6.00 -56.50
N SER A 345 -90.25 -7.01 -55.89
CA SER A 345 -91.54 -7.54 -56.31
C SER A 345 -92.60 -7.21 -55.27
N VAL A 346 -93.72 -6.64 -55.72
CA VAL A 346 -94.93 -6.48 -54.92
C VAL A 346 -96.00 -7.38 -55.49
N THR A 347 -96.67 -8.16 -54.63
CA THR A 347 -97.79 -9.03 -55.03
C THR A 347 -99.08 -8.41 -54.54
N VAL A 348 -100.01 -8.13 -55.47
CA VAL A 348 -101.35 -7.63 -55.15
C VAL A 348 -102.35 -8.57 -55.81
N ASP A 349 -103.34 -9.05 -55.03
CA ASP A 349 -104.35 -10.03 -55.45
C ASP A 349 -103.78 -11.29 -56.15
N GLY A 350 -102.62 -11.76 -55.67
CA GLY A 350 -101.99 -12.99 -56.15
C GLY A 350 -101.15 -12.86 -57.42
N VAL A 351 -101.03 -11.67 -58.00
CA VAL A 351 -100.15 -11.40 -59.15
C VAL A 351 -98.93 -10.61 -58.71
N SER A 352 -97.73 -11.15 -58.96
CA SER A 352 -96.46 -10.51 -58.60
C SER A 352 -95.98 -9.57 -59.70
N TYR A 353 -95.76 -8.31 -59.33
CA TYR A 353 -95.18 -7.28 -60.19
C TYR A 353 -93.76 -7.00 -59.75
N SER A 354 -92.79 -7.29 -60.60
CA SER A 354 -91.40 -6.88 -60.41
C SER A 354 -91.19 -5.50 -61.02
N PHE A 355 -90.66 -4.56 -60.24
CA PHE A 355 -90.15 -3.30 -60.77
C PHE A 355 -88.66 -3.20 -60.53
N THR A 356 -87.97 -2.49 -61.42
CA THR A 356 -86.56 -2.16 -61.30
C THR A 356 -86.45 -0.64 -61.31
N VAL A 357 -85.99 -0.05 -60.20
CA VAL A 357 -85.64 1.37 -60.18
C VAL A 357 -84.15 1.46 -60.51
N SER A 358 -83.86 1.98 -61.70
CA SER A 358 -82.53 2.41 -62.14
C SER A 358 -82.17 3.77 -61.56
#